data_AF-A0A816CJ30-F1
#
_entry.id   AF-A0A816CJ30-F1
#
_cell.length_a   1.000
_cell.length_b   1.000
_cell.length_c   1.000
_cell.angle_alpha   90.00
_cell.angle_beta   90.00
_cell.angle_gamma   90.00
#
_symmetry.space_group_name_H-M   'P 1'
#
loop_
_entity.id
_entity.type
_entity.pdbx_description
1 polymer ?
#
loop_
_entity_poly.entity_id
_entity_poly.type
_entity_poly.pdbx_seq_one_letter_code
_entity_poly.pdbx_strand_id
1 'polypeptide(L)' 'KNETLKILTLNGNPLESSGCYAILRPLMRNPTSQLQIIDLRGIIVHRDFIDLIQELASLLPNLTVKIGRERENERFQ' A
#
# COMPACT_ATOMS: atom_id res chain seq x y z
N LYS A 1 -1.84 7.31 -16.43
CA LYS A 1 -0.58 7.01 -15.70
C LYS A 1 -0.28 8.22 -14.82
N ASN A 2 -0.02 8.04 -13.53
CA ASN A 2 0.35 9.15 -12.64
C ASN A 2 1.84 9.00 -12.30
N GLU A 3 2.60 10.08 -12.47
CA GLU A 3 4.06 10.11 -12.29
C GLU A 3 4.47 11.15 -11.23
N THR A 4 3.52 11.73 -10.51
CA THR A 4 3.77 12.80 -9.52
C THR A 4 3.32 12.43 -8.11
N LEU A 5 2.39 11.50 -7.97
CA LEU A 5 1.85 11.06 -6.69
C LEU A 5 2.92 10.30 -5.91
N LYS A 6 3.25 10.80 -4.71
CA LYS A 6 4.25 10.22 -3.82
C LYS A 6 3.66 9.42 -2.66
N ILE A 7 2.48 9.82 -2.18
CA ILE A 7 1.83 9.22 -1.01
C ILE A 7 0.38 8.92 -1.37
N LEU A 8 -0.04 7.68 -1.12
CA LEU A 8 -1.42 7.24 -1.24
C LEU A 8 -1.87 6.67 0.11
N THR A 9 -2.81 7.33 0.75
CA THR A 9 -3.33 6.93 2.06
C THR A 9 -4.76 6.43 1.91
N LEU A 10 -4.98 5.17 2.29
CA LEU A 10 -6.28 4.48 2.21
C LEU A 10 -6.67 3.85 3.54
N ASN A 11 -6.04 4.26 4.64
CA ASN A 11 -6.32 3.75 5.97
C ASN A 11 -7.81 3.92 6.34
N GLY A 12 -8.36 2.94 7.04
CA GLY A 12 -9.76 2.97 7.51
C GLY A 12 -10.83 2.83 6.41
N ASN A 13 -10.45 2.62 5.15
CA ASN A 13 -11.43 2.28 4.10
C ASN A 13 -11.84 0.80 4.23
N PRO A 14 -13.12 0.46 4.03
CA PRO A 14 -13.61 -0.93 4.01
C PRO A 14 -13.21 -1.60 2.68
N LEU A 15 -11.92 -1.61 2.37
CA LEU A 15 -11.38 -2.33 1.24
C LEU A 15 -11.20 -3.79 1.63
N GLU A 16 -11.59 -4.68 0.73
CA GLU A 16 -11.19 -6.08 0.82
C GLU A 16 -9.84 -6.27 0.12
N SER A 17 -9.23 -7.44 0.31
CA SER A 17 -7.96 -7.78 -0.35
C SER A 17 -8.01 -7.50 -1.85
N SER A 18 -9.11 -7.87 -2.52
CA SER A 18 -9.35 -7.64 -3.96
C SER A 18 -9.21 -6.17 -4.38
N GLY A 19 -9.67 -5.24 -3.54
CA GLY A 19 -9.51 -3.80 -3.75
C GLY A 19 -8.04 -3.38 -3.69
N CYS A 20 -7.31 -3.87 -2.68
CA CYS A 20 -5.87 -3.61 -2.57
C CYS A 20 -5.07 -4.18 -3.76
N TYR A 21 -5.44 -5.37 -4.25
CA TYR A 21 -4.86 -5.93 -5.48
C TYR A 21 -5.06 -5.02 -6.69
N ALA A 22 -6.27 -4.50 -6.87
CA ALA A 22 -6.60 -3.61 -7.99
C ALA A 22 -5.76 -2.32 -7.95
N ILE A 23 -5.39 -1.85 -6.75
CA ILE A 23 -4.55 -0.65 -6.55
C ILE A 23 -3.07 -0.95 -6.81
N LEU A 24 -2.55 -2.10 -6.34
CA LEU A 24 -1.13 -2.43 -6.44
C LEU A 24 -0.72 -2.97 -7.81
N ARG A 25 -1.58 -3.74 -8.48
CA ARG A 25 -1.26 -4.36 -9.79
C ARG A 25 -0.84 -3.36 -10.87
N PRO A 26 -1.46 -2.17 -11.01
CA PRO A 26 -0.99 -1.14 -11.94
C PRO A 26 0.41 -0.60 -11.61
N LEU A 27 0.84 -0.61 -10.34
CA LEU A 27 2.16 -0.14 -9.93
C LEU A 27 3.27 -1.08 -10.42
N MET A 28 3.02 -2.38 -10.42
CA MET A 28 3.95 -3.37 -10.98
C MET A 28 4.20 -3.15 -12.48
N ARG A 29 3.19 -2.65 -13.20
CA ARG A 29 3.28 -2.31 -14.63
C ARG A 29 3.81 -0.91 -14.88
N ASN A 30 4.12 -0.15 -13.82
CA ASN A 30 4.60 1.22 -13.89
C ASN A 30 5.87 1.40 -13.03
N PRO A 31 7.04 0.90 -13.49
CA PRO A 31 8.30 1.06 -12.77
C PRO A 31 8.74 2.52 -12.62
N THR A 32 8.21 3.44 -13.44
CA THR A 32 8.47 4.88 -13.35
C THR A 32 7.62 5.60 -12.29
N SER A 33 6.75 4.87 -11.58
CA SER A 33 5.93 5.42 -10.50
C SER A 33 6.81 6.15 -9.48
N GLN A 34 6.45 7.38 -9.15
CA GLN A 34 7.10 8.17 -8.09
C GLN A 34 6.49 7.90 -6.70
N LEU A 35 5.64 6.87 -6.60
CA LEU A 35 4.96 6.51 -5.38
C LEU A 35 5.96 5.92 -4.38
N GLN A 36 6.03 6.53 -3.21
CA GLN A 36 6.96 6.21 -2.13
C GLN A 36 6.25 5.59 -0.94
N ILE A 37 4.98 5.94 -0.69
CA ILE A 37 4.23 5.43 0.46
C ILE A 37 2.82 5.02 0.02
N ILE A 38 2.41 3.81 0.41
CA ILE A 38 1.02 3.37 0.39
C ILE A 38 0.63 2.97 1.81
N ASP A 39 -0.42 3.58 2.33
CA ASP A 39 -0.95 3.28 3.66
C ASP A 39 -2.27 2.51 3.57
N LEU A 40 -2.23 1.25 3.97
CA LEU A 40 -3.36 0.31 3.99
C LEU A 40 -3.70 -0.13 5.41
N ARG A 41 -3.29 0.64 6.43
CA ARG A 41 -3.59 0.30 7.83
C ARG A 41 -5.11 0.25 8.06
N GLY A 42 -5.57 -0.71 8.86
CA GLY A 42 -6.99 -0.94 9.11
C GLY A 42 -7.69 -1.77 8.04
N ILE A 43 -7.01 -2.16 6.96
CA ILE A 43 -7.55 -3.07 5.94
C ILE A 43 -7.16 -4.52 6.28
N ILE A 44 -8.14 -5.43 6.25
CA ILE A 44 -7.90 -6.87 6.44
C ILE A 44 -7.44 -7.47 5.11
N VAL A 45 -6.17 -7.89 5.07
CA VAL A 45 -5.54 -8.47 3.89
C VAL A 45 -5.23 -9.96 4.09
N HIS A 46 -5.45 -10.77 3.06
CA HIS A 46 -5.15 -12.21 3.06
C HIS A 46 -3.67 -12.50 2.77
N ARG A 47 -3.22 -13.74 2.96
CA ARG A 47 -1.80 -14.13 2.77
C ARG A 47 -1.28 -13.84 1.37
N ASP A 48 -2.11 -14.10 0.36
CA ASP A 48 -1.78 -13.87 -1.03
C ASP A 48 -1.35 -12.40 -1.27
N PHE A 49 -1.87 -11.47 -0.47
CA PHE A 49 -1.54 -10.05 -0.58
C PHE A 49 -0.08 -9.77 -0.18
N ILE A 50 0.47 -10.56 0.75
CA ILE A 50 1.85 -10.45 1.20
C ILE A 50 2.81 -10.77 0.06
N ASP A 51 2.52 -11.81 -0.73
CA ASP A 51 3.34 -12.18 -1.88
C ASP A 51 3.40 -11.03 -2.90
N LEU A 52 2.27 -10.36 -3.13
CA LEU A 52 2.20 -9.19 -4.01
C LEU A 52 3.04 -8.01 -3.49
N ILE A 53 3.03 -7.75 -2.18
CA ILE A 53 3.86 -6.69 -1.60
C ILE A 53 5.35 -7.01 -1.80
N GLN A 54 5.75 -8.28 -1.62
CA GLN A 54 7.14 -8.70 -1.80
C GLN A 54 7.62 -8.53 -3.24
N GLU A 55 6.77 -8.90 -4.21
CA GLU A 55 7.06 -8.68 -5.63
C GLU A 55 7.15 -7.17 -5.93
N LEU A 56 6.23 -6.38 -5.40
CA LEU A 56 6.21 -4.93 -5.58
C LEU A 56 7.42 -4.23 -4.95
N ALA A 57 7.88 -4.68 -3.79
CA ALA A 57 9.09 -4.17 -3.14
C ALA A 57 10.35 -4.44 -3.96
N SER A 58 10.36 -5.52 -4.74
CA SER A 58 11.47 -5.85 -5.66
C SER A 58 11.46 -4.95 -6.90
N LEU A 59 10.28 -4.52 -7.36
CA LEU A 59 10.11 -3.65 -8.54
C LEU A 59 10.26 -2.15 -8.21
N LEU A 60 9.77 -1.75 -7.04
CA LEU A 60 9.77 -0.37 -6.56
C LEU A 60 10.46 -0.33 -5.18
N PRO A 61 11.81 -0.37 -5.13
CA PRO A 61 12.54 -0.44 -3.86
C PRO A 61 12.36 0.81 -2.98
N ASN A 62 11.91 1.92 -3.58
CA ASN A 62 11.60 3.16 -2.86
C ASN A 62 10.18 3.20 -2.30
N LEU A 63 9.35 2.17 -2.57
CA LEU A 63 7.97 2.10 -2.11
C LEU A 63 7.89 1.41 -0.74
N THR A 64 7.29 2.12 0.21
CA THR A 64 6.95 1.60 1.54
C THR A 64 5.45 1.32 1.62
N VAL A 65 5.08 0.07 1.89
CA VAL A 65 3.69 -0.34 2.11
C VAL A 65 3.44 -0.49 3.61
N LYS A 66 2.52 0.29 4.17
CA LYS A 66 2.12 0.19 5.59
C LYS A 66 0.87 -0.66 5.69
N ILE A 67 0.97 -1.79 6.38
CA ILE A 67 -0.13 -2.72 6.67
C ILE A 67 -0.24 -2.98 8.17
N GLY A 68 -1.39 -3.50 8.60
CA GLY A 68 -1.67 -3.84 9.99
C GLY A 68 -2.72 -2.92 10.61
N ARG A 69 -2.91 -3.02 11.92
CA ARG A 69 -3.83 -2.14 12.63
C ARG A 69 -3.23 -0.74 12.68
N GLU A 70 -4.07 0.28 12.46
CA GLU A 70 -3.70 1.63 12.83
C GLU A 70 -3.46 1.61 14.34
N ARG A 71 -2.20 1.70 14.78
CA ARG A 71 -1.94 1.97 16.18
C ARG A 71 -2.56 3.33 16.43
N GLU A 72 -3.61 3.33 17.27
CA GLU A 72 -4.16 4.51 17.88
C GLU A 72 -2.96 5.30 18.43
N ASN A 73 -2.74 6.51 17.92
CA ASN A 73 -1.76 7.39 18.53
C ASN A 73 -2.10 7.45 20.02
N GLU A 74 -1.21 6.93 20.87
CA GLU A 74 -1.16 7.32 22.26
C GLU A 74 -1.04 8.85 22.24
N ARG A 75 -2.18 9.51 22.46
CA ARG A 75 -2.24 10.94 22.67
C ARG A 75 -1.28 11.21 23.81
N PHE A 76 -0.26 12.01 23.53
CA PHE A 76 0.56 12.67 24.52
C PHE A 76 -0.33 13.15 25.68
N GLN A 77 -0.15 12.55 26.86
CA GLN A 77 -0.49 13.18 28.14
C GLN A 77 0.74 13.96 28.61
#